data_AF-A0A970GP44-F1
#
_entry.id   AF-A0A970GP44-F1
#
_cell.length_a   1.000
_cell.length_b   1.000
_cell.length_c   1.000
_cell.angle_alpha   90.00
_cell.angle_beta   90.00
_cell.angle_gamma   90.00
#
_symmetry.space_group_name_H-M   'P 1'
#
loop_
_entity.id
_entity.type
_entity.pdbx_description
1 polymer ?
#
loop_
_entity_poly.entity_id
_entity_poly.type
_entity_poly.pdbx_seq_one_letter_code
_entity_poly.pdbx_strand_id
1 'polypeptide(L)'
;MGTEFEARCMKCGHIYMAIEGCGWSFFVLHCDRCGKYKDVPFFLIQNITGKEDYRGEVAEEIAGYCNCGGHYRMDAPIRCPKCGSTRYEETGGYSCLFD
;
A
#
# COMPACT_ATOMS: atom_id res chain seq x y z
N MET A 1 -5.20 -10.28 3.65
CA MET A 1 -4.10 -10.88 2.88
C MET A 1 -3.68 -9.87 1.83
N GLY A 2 -2.39 -9.57 1.80
CA GLY A 2 -1.82 -8.65 0.84
C GLY A 2 -1.74 -9.36 -0.49
N THR A 3 -2.10 -8.67 -1.56
CA THR A 3 -2.05 -9.21 -2.91
C THR A 3 -1.28 -8.25 -3.77
N GLU A 4 -0.39 -8.80 -4.57
CA GLU A 4 0.21 -8.12 -5.70
C GLU A 4 -0.42 -8.68 -6.98
N PHE A 5 -0.75 -7.80 -7.92
CA PHE A 5 -1.37 -8.16 -9.18
C PHE A 5 -1.04 -7.14 -10.27
N GLU A 6 -1.09 -7.58 -11.52
CA GLU A 6 -0.97 -6.69 -12.66
C GLU A 6 -2.26 -5.90 -12.85
N ALA A 7 -2.14 -4.59 -12.94
CA ALA A 7 -3.24 -3.67 -13.16
C ALA A 7 -3.00 -2.82 -14.42
N ARG A 8 -4.03 -2.65 -15.25
CA ARG A 8 -4.02 -1.69 -16.35
C ARG A 8 -4.84 -0.46 -15.99
N CYS A 9 -4.23 0.71 -16.09
CA CYS A 9 -4.91 1.98 -15.86
C CYS A 9 -5.96 2.25 -16.95
N MET A 10 -7.22 2.45 -16.54
CA MET A 10 -8.31 2.75 -17.47
C MET A 10 -8.27 4.18 -18.05
N LYS A 11 -7.43 5.06 -17.52
CA LYS A 11 -7.28 6.44 -18.01
C LYS A 11 -6.20 6.58 -19.08
N CYS A 12 -5.05 5.92 -18.91
CA CYS A 12 -3.88 6.09 -19.78
C CYS A 12 -3.35 4.79 -20.39
N GLY A 13 -3.97 3.65 -20.09
CA GLY A 13 -3.57 2.33 -20.59
C GLY A 13 -2.27 1.77 -20.00
N HIS A 14 -1.63 2.48 -19.07
CA HIS A 14 -0.38 2.03 -18.46
C HIS A 14 -0.61 0.79 -17.60
N ILE A 15 0.17 -0.25 -17.86
CA ILE A 15 0.20 -1.48 -17.07
C ILE A 15 1.25 -1.32 -15.98
N TYR A 16 0.90 -1.65 -14.75
CA TYR A 16 1.76 -1.55 -13.58
C TYR A 16 1.42 -2.64 -12.56
N MET A 17 2.39 -2.94 -11.70
CA MET A 17 2.17 -3.84 -10.58
C MET A 17 1.46 -3.09 -9.45
N ALA A 18 0.25 -3.53 -9.12
CA ALA A 18 -0.55 -3.01 -8.02
C ALA A 18 -0.38 -3.93 -6.81
N ILE A 19 -0.39 -3.32 -5.63
CA ILE A 19 -0.28 -4.03 -4.36
C ILE A 19 -1.37 -3.48 -3.47
N GLU A 20 -2.14 -4.34 -2.81
CA GLU A 20 -3.17 -3.91 -1.84
C GLU A 20 -3.33 -4.91 -0.69
N GLY A 21 -4.07 -4.49 0.33
CA GLY A 21 -4.43 -5.34 1.47
C GLY A 21 -3.42 -5.28 2.61
N CYS A 22 -3.30 -6.39 3.34
CA CYS A 22 -2.40 -6.52 4.48
C CYS A 22 -1.84 -7.94 4.56
N GLY A 23 -0.53 -8.06 4.71
CA GLY A 23 0.17 -9.33 4.90
C GLY A 23 -0.19 -9.99 6.24
N TRP A 24 0.37 -11.16 6.47
CA TRP A 24 0.25 -11.81 7.78
C TRP A 24 1.05 -11.04 8.84
N SER A 25 2.21 -10.50 8.49
CA SER A 25 3.09 -9.79 9.42
C SER A 25 3.26 -8.30 9.11
N PHE A 26 2.49 -7.71 8.19
CA PHE A 26 2.69 -6.31 7.81
C PHE A 26 1.44 -5.64 7.27
N PHE A 27 1.39 -4.31 7.41
CA PHE A 27 0.43 -3.47 6.72
C PHE A 27 1.00 -2.95 5.40
N VAL A 28 0.16 -2.85 4.37
CA VAL A 28 0.48 -2.09 3.15
C VAL A 28 -0.29 -0.77 3.21
N LEU A 29 0.43 0.34 3.16
CA LEU A 29 -0.14 1.69 3.15
C LEU A 29 0.20 2.37 1.84
N HIS A 30 -0.74 3.14 1.30
CA HIS A 30 -0.49 3.96 0.11
C HIS A 30 -0.41 5.44 0.47
N CYS A 31 0.38 6.17 -0.29
CA CYS A 31 0.34 7.62 -0.23
C CYS A 31 -0.95 8.14 -0.87
N ASP A 32 -1.74 8.88 -0.10
CA ASP A 32 -3.00 9.51 -0.53
C ASP A 32 -2.86 10.38 -1.79
N ARG A 33 -1.68 10.93 -2.05
CA ARG A 33 -1.38 11.82 -3.17
C ARG A 33 -0.75 11.11 -4.38
N CYS A 34 0.38 10.44 -4.19
CA CYS A 34 1.14 9.83 -5.31
C CYS A 34 0.91 8.33 -5.50
N GLY A 35 0.29 7.65 -4.53
CA GLY A 35 -0.02 6.22 -4.60
C GLY A 35 1.16 5.28 -4.36
N LYS A 36 2.37 5.80 -4.09
CA LYS A 36 3.51 4.98 -3.61
C LYS A 36 3.06 4.18 -2.39
N TYR A 37 3.38 2.90 -2.37
CA TYR A 37 3.12 2.08 -1.21
C TYR A 37 4.31 2.10 -0.23
N LYS A 38 4.05 1.70 1.01
CA LYS A 38 5.03 1.45 2.05
C LYS A 38 4.51 0.32 2.92
N ASP A 39 5.37 -0.65 3.19
CA ASP A 39 5.13 -1.73 4.13
C ASP A 39 5.50 -1.30 5.56
N VAL A 40 4.65 -1.65 6.51
CA VAL A 40 4.93 -1.48 7.94
C VAL A 40 4.86 -2.86 8.61
N PRO A 41 6.01 -3.48 8.88
CA PRO A 41 6.08 -4.78 9.56
C PRO A 41 5.59 -4.70 11.00
N PHE A 42 4.91 -5.75 11.45
CA PHE A 42 4.37 -5.89 12.80
C PHE A 42 5.49 -5.95 13.84
N PHE A 43 6.64 -6.55 13.50
CA PHE A 43 7.80 -6.52 14.38
C PHE A 43 8.32 -5.08 14.61
N LEU A 44 8.21 -4.21 13.59
CA LEU A 44 8.57 -2.80 13.72
C LEU A 44 7.60 -2.08 14.66
N ILE A 45 6.30 -2.35 14.53
CA ILE A 45 5.27 -1.83 15.44
C ILE A 45 5.58 -2.25 16.89
N GLN A 46 5.89 -3.53 17.11
CA GLN A 46 6.24 -4.06 18.43
C GLN A 46 7.51 -3.39 18.98
N ASN A 47 8.53 -3.20 18.15
CA ASN A 47 9.79 -2.55 18.56
C ASN A 47 9.61 -1.08 18.95
N ILE A 48 8.74 -0.34 18.26
CA ILE A 48 8.51 1.09 18.52
C ILE A 48 7.57 1.28 19.72
N THR A 49 6.47 0.52 19.77
CA THR A 49 5.42 0.72 20.78
C THR A 49 5.63 -0.08 22.07
N GLY A 50 6.46 -1.12 22.02
CA GLY A 50 6.61 -2.12 23.09
C GLY A 50 5.37 -2.98 23.30
N LYS A 51 4.41 -2.96 22.37
CA LYS A 51 3.12 -3.65 22.45
C LYS A 51 2.79 -4.34 21.14
N GLU A 52 2.01 -5.40 21.22
CA GLU A 52 1.41 -6.07 20.05
C GLU A 52 0.13 -5.32 19.59
N ASP A 53 0.28 -4.04 19.24
CA ASP A 53 -0.82 -3.17 18.80
C ASP A 53 -0.87 -3.07 17.27
N TYR A 54 -1.37 -4.14 16.63
CA TYR A 54 -1.48 -4.25 15.17
C TYR A 54 -2.72 -3.53 14.64
N ARG A 55 -2.89 -2.27 15.02
CA ARG A 55 -3.94 -1.39 14.52
C ARG A 55 -3.42 -0.56 13.35
N GLY A 56 -4.26 -0.37 12.33
CA GLY A 56 -3.89 0.38 11.13
C GLY A 56 -3.44 1.81 11.44
N GLU A 57 -4.03 2.45 12.47
CA GLU A 57 -3.69 3.81 12.88
C GLU A 57 -2.25 3.94 13.40
N VAL A 58 -1.75 2.91 14.10
CA VAL A 58 -0.36 2.84 14.57
C VAL A 58 0.59 2.71 13.38
N ALA A 59 0.20 1.91 12.39
CA ALA A 59 0.95 1.76 11.15
C ALA A 59 1.01 3.06 10.35
N GLU A 60 -0.07 3.84 10.29
CA GLU A 60 -0.10 5.17 9.66
C GLU A 60 0.85 6.16 10.34
N GLU A 61 0.87 6.16 11.68
CA GLU A 61 1.78 7.00 12.46
C GLU A 61 3.25 6.66 12.18
N ILE A 62 3.58 5.37 12.15
CA ILE A 62 4.93 4.87 11.82
C ILE A 62 5.30 5.14 10.36
N ALA A 63 4.35 4.97 9.43
CA ALA A 63 4.59 5.19 8.01
C ALA A 63 4.87 6.67 7.70
N GLY A 64 4.11 7.57 8.33
CA GLY A 64 4.30 9.01 8.30
C GLY A 64 4.04 9.65 6.93
N TYR A 65 4.91 10.60 6.57
CA TYR A 65 4.76 11.42 5.36
C TYR A 65 5.51 10.83 4.17
N CYS A 66 4.93 10.98 2.98
CA CYS A 66 5.58 10.70 1.71
C CYS A 66 6.37 11.92 1.23
N ASN A 67 7.48 11.68 0.53
CA ASN A 67 8.32 12.74 -0.07
C ASN A 67 7.58 13.65 -1.07
N CYS A 68 6.41 13.23 -1.57
CA CYS A 68 5.55 14.08 -2.41
C CYS A 68 4.70 15.09 -1.59
N GLY A 69 4.83 15.08 -0.26
CA GLY A 69 4.05 15.89 0.68
C GLY A 69 2.64 15.36 0.99
N GLY A 70 2.37 14.08 0.66
CA GLY A 70 1.16 13.38 1.08
C GLY A 70 1.40 12.48 2.30
N HIS A 71 0.36 11.79 2.74
CA HIS A 71 0.39 10.88 3.91
C HIS A 71 0.21 9.44 3.47
N TYR A 72 0.92 8.53 4.14
CA TYR A 72 0.65 7.10 4.00
C TYR A 72 -0.59 6.73 4.83
N ARG A 73 -1.59 6.15 4.16
CA ARG A 73 -2.85 5.74 4.77
C ARG A 73 -3.19 4.30 4.41
N MET A 74 -3.91 3.64 5.30
CA MET A 74 -4.44 2.29 5.07
C MET A 74 -5.55 2.29 4.01
N ASP A 75 -6.34 3.36 3.95
CA ASP A 75 -7.48 3.50 3.04
C ASP A 75 -7.14 4.25 1.74
N ALA A 76 -5.88 4.66 1.57
CA ALA A 76 -5.45 5.33 0.36
C ALA A 76 -5.49 4.36 -0.83
N PRO A 77 -6.08 4.78 -1.97
CA PRO A 77 -6.20 3.92 -3.13
C PRO A 77 -4.86 3.76 -3.84
N ILE A 78 -4.70 2.62 -4.52
CA ILE A 78 -3.67 2.45 -5.53
C ILE A 78 -3.87 3.52 -6.62
N ARG A 79 -2.77 4.16 -7.03
CA ARG A 79 -2.78 5.12 -8.14
C ARG A 79 -1.86 4.65 -9.24
N CYS A 80 -2.29 4.85 -10.48
CA CYS A 80 -1.44 4.65 -11.64
C CYS A 80 -0.19 5.54 -11.53
N PRO A 81 1.03 4.99 -11.59
CA PRO A 81 2.27 5.75 -11.43
C PRO A 81 2.50 6.76 -12.56
N LYS A 82 1.83 6.58 -13.71
CA LYS A 82 1.96 7.46 -14.87
C LYS A 82 1.01 8.67 -14.83
N CYS A 83 -0.22 8.52 -14.32
CA CYS A 83 -1.25 9.56 -14.44
C CYS A 83 -2.03 9.86 -13.16
N GLY A 84 -1.77 9.17 -12.06
CA GLY A 84 -2.41 9.36 -10.76
C GLY A 84 -3.86 8.87 -10.67
N SER A 85 -4.40 8.26 -11.73
CA SER A 85 -5.75 7.69 -11.75
C SER A 85 -5.86 6.54 -10.77
N THR A 86 -6.99 6.47 -10.06
CA THR A 86 -7.36 5.34 -9.19
C THR A 86 -8.21 4.30 -9.92
N ARG A 87 -8.56 4.54 -11.19
CA ARG A 87 -9.30 3.59 -12.02
C ARG A 87 -8.35 2.66 -12.76
N TYR A 88 -8.46 1.37 -12.48
CA TYR A 88 -7.72 0.29 -13.11
C TYR A 88 -8.60 -0.94 -13.33
N GLU A 89 -8.19 -1.78 -14.26
CA GLU A 89 -8.66 -3.16 -14.42
C GLU A 89 -7.55 -4.11 -13.96
N GLU A 90 -7.91 -5.18 -13.26
CA GLU A 90 -6.98 -6.25 -12.91
C GLU A 90 -6.77 -7.13 -14.15
N THR A 91 -5.53 -7.27 -14.60
CA THR A 91 -5.19 -8.01 -15.82
C THR A 91 -4.56 -9.38 -15.54
N GLY A 92 -4.28 -9.71 -14.27
CA GLY A 92 -3.81 -11.02 -13.82
C GLY A 92 -2.58 -10.93 -12.93
N GLY A 93 -1.76 -11.98 -12.91
CA GLY A 93 -0.50 -11.97 -12.17
C GLY A 93 -0.64 -11.94 -10.65
N TYR A 94 -1.67 -12.58 -10.11
CA TYR A 94 -1.93 -12.60 -8.66
C TYR A 94 -0.86 -13.38 -7.90
N SER A 95 -0.11 -12.67 -7.07
CA SER A 95 0.74 -13.21 -6.02
C SER A 95 0.16 -12.77 -4.68
N CYS A 96 -0.13 -13.72 -3.80
CA CYS A 96 -0.33 -13.37 -2.40
C CYS A 96 1.02 -12.96 -1.84
N LEU A 97 1.07 -11.82 -1.15
CA LEU A 97 2.25 -11.44 -0.39
C LEU A 97 2.33 -12.37 0.83
N PHE A 98 3.10 -13.44 0.68
CA PHE A 98 3.49 -14.32 1.77
C PHE A 98 4.76 -13.77 2.42
N ASP A 99 4.78 -13.79 3.75
CA ASP A 99 5.99 -13.65 4.55
C ASP A 99 6.95 -14.82 4.33
#